data_AF-A0A7C4R4X2-F1
#
_entry.id   AF-A0A7C4R4X2-F1
#
_cell.length_a   1.000
_cell.length_b   1.000
_cell.length_c   1.000
_cell.angle_alpha   90.00
_cell.angle_beta   90.00
_cell.angle_gamma   90.00
#
_symmetry.space_group_name_H-M   'P 1'
#
loop_
_entity.id
_entity.type
_entity.pdbx_description
1 polymer ?
#
loop_
_entity_poly.entity_id
_entity_poly.type
_entity_poly.pdbx_seq_one_letter_code
_entity_poly.pdbx_strand_id
1 'polypeptide(L)'
;EEERGQMIYYVELSSAPYIFSFDLDTKYIGKTTFVIDKPIGEVKDRARRVEAALDALQKFLVELMFGAKKSRFLPVVDWESIVLAVSDDIWTVPSPFTSNYIEKAFKKKEKVNYNTSLHIYDGTKESFEEAVINATTEAKSRVTAK
;
A
#
# COMPACT_ATOMS: atom_id res chain seq x y z
N GLU A 1 -52.56 21.60 12.35
CA GLU A 1 -51.10 21.38 12.34
C GLU A 1 -50.82 20.29 11.32
N GLU A 2 -49.96 20.54 10.34
CA GLU A 2 -49.53 19.53 9.37
C GLU A 2 -48.50 18.59 10.01
N GLU A 3 -48.85 17.32 10.17
CA GLU A 3 -47.90 16.28 10.53
C GLU A 3 -46.89 16.11 9.38
N ARG A 4 -45.69 16.67 9.57
CA ARG A 4 -44.54 16.40 8.70
C ARG A 4 -44.08 14.96 8.93
N GLY A 5 -44.61 14.04 8.14
CA GLY A 5 -44.17 12.65 8.13
C GLY A 5 -42.65 12.57 7.94
N GLN A 6 -41.95 11.93 8.88
CA GLN A 6 -40.54 11.61 8.69
C GLN A 6 -40.40 10.65 7.51
N MET A 7 -39.66 11.08 6.48
CA MET A 7 -39.34 10.24 5.34
C MET A 7 -38.28 9.22 5.76
N ILE A 8 -38.57 7.93 5.61
CA ILE A 8 -37.64 6.85 5.91
C ILE A 8 -36.51 6.87 4.87
N TYR A 9 -35.34 7.42 5.22
CA TYR A 9 -34.13 7.28 4.44
C TYR A 9 -33.46 5.94 4.78
N TYR A 10 -33.81 4.87 4.05
CA TYR A 10 -32.96 3.68 4.01
C TYR A 10 -31.79 3.98 3.09
N VAL A 11 -30.62 4.24 3.68
CA VAL A 11 -29.37 4.19 2.92
C VAL A 11 -29.03 2.71 2.77
N GLU A 12 -28.98 2.21 1.53
CA GLU A 12 -28.42 0.88 1.28
C GLU A 12 -26.97 0.85 1.76
N LEU A 13 -26.74 0.23 2.91
CA LEU A 13 -25.41 -0.10 3.40
C LEU A 13 -25.08 -1.48 2.84
N SER A 14 -24.36 -1.52 1.73
CA SER A 14 -23.77 -2.74 1.17
C SER A 14 -22.29 -2.78 1.54
N SER A 15 -21.81 -3.94 2.01
CA SER A 15 -20.38 -4.23 2.04
C SER A 15 -19.95 -4.71 0.66
N ALA A 16 -18.75 -4.30 0.26
CA ALA A 16 -18.13 -4.75 -0.98
C ALA A 16 -16.62 -4.88 -0.75
N PRO A 17 -15.94 -5.83 -1.40
CA PRO A 17 -14.49 -5.89 -1.39
C PRO A 17 -13.94 -4.67 -2.16
N TYR A 18 -13.08 -3.90 -1.49
CA TYR A 18 -12.36 -2.80 -2.12
C TYR A 18 -10.95 -3.23 -2.44
N ILE A 19 -10.49 -2.84 -3.63
CA ILE A 19 -9.12 -3.08 -4.07
C ILE A 19 -8.42 -1.74 -4.29
N PHE A 20 -7.15 -1.68 -3.92
CA PHE A 20 -6.26 -0.65 -4.41
C PHE A 20 -4.88 -1.25 -4.67
N SER A 21 -4.13 -0.59 -5.54
CA SER A 21 -2.75 -0.95 -5.86
C SER A 21 -1.99 0.34 -6.09
N PHE A 22 -0.80 0.43 -5.53
CA PHE A 22 0.09 1.58 -5.72
C PHE A 22 1.53 1.08 -5.73
N ASP A 23 2.38 1.79 -6.46
CA ASP A 23 3.83 1.54 -6.51
C ASP A 23 4.54 2.77 -5.93
N LEU A 24 5.47 2.56 -4.99
CA LEU A 24 6.28 3.62 -4.41
C LEU A 24 7.72 3.51 -4.90
N ASP A 25 8.09 4.37 -5.85
CA ASP A 25 9.47 4.44 -6.32
C ASP A 25 10.33 5.31 -5.39
N THR A 26 11.11 4.64 -4.54
CA THR A 26 12.02 5.31 -3.61
C THR A 26 13.24 5.92 -4.29
N LYS A 27 13.60 5.49 -5.53
CA LYS A 27 14.80 5.95 -6.26
C LYS A 27 14.79 7.45 -6.50
N TYR A 28 13.61 8.02 -6.75
CA TYR A 28 13.42 9.41 -7.14
C TYR A 28 13.01 10.33 -5.98
N ILE A 29 12.72 9.80 -4.79
CA ILE A 29 12.48 10.62 -3.59
C ILE A 29 13.71 11.47 -3.34
N GLY A 30 13.53 12.81 -3.29
CA GLY A 30 14.60 13.76 -3.00
C GLY A 30 15.50 14.13 -4.19
N LYS A 31 15.16 13.73 -5.42
CA LYS A 31 15.90 14.08 -6.65
C LYS A 31 15.10 15.02 -7.54
N THR A 32 15.77 15.95 -8.21
CA THR A 32 15.14 16.78 -9.26
C THR A 32 15.05 15.99 -10.57
N THR A 33 13.85 15.87 -11.12
CA THR A 33 13.51 14.93 -12.21
C THR A 33 13.40 15.57 -13.59
N PHE A 34 13.80 16.83 -13.77
CA PHE A 34 13.72 17.50 -15.09
C PHE A 34 14.56 16.80 -16.18
N VAL A 35 15.52 15.95 -15.80
CA VAL A 35 16.17 14.96 -16.68
C VAL A 35 16.37 13.65 -15.89
N ILE A 36 15.62 12.60 -16.23
CA ILE A 36 15.62 11.31 -15.50
C ILE A 36 17.02 10.67 -15.45
N ASP A 37 17.80 10.83 -16.52
CA ASP A 37 19.15 10.26 -16.63
C ASP A 37 20.24 11.08 -15.94
N LYS A 38 19.94 12.34 -15.56
CA LYS A 38 20.87 13.25 -14.87
C LYS A 38 20.11 14.07 -13.83
N PRO A 39 19.88 13.54 -12.62
CA PRO A 39 19.35 14.36 -11.53
C PRO A 39 20.30 15.54 -11.31
N ILE A 40 19.79 16.76 -11.54
CA ILE A 40 20.57 18.00 -11.46
C ILE A 40 20.91 18.32 -9.99
N GLY A 41 20.14 17.77 -9.05
CA GLY A 41 20.40 17.88 -7.62
C GLY A 41 19.74 16.77 -6.81
N GLU A 42 20.45 16.35 -5.77
CA GLU A 42 19.98 15.44 -4.73
C GLU A 42 19.99 16.18 -3.39
N VAL A 43 18.93 16.02 -2.60
CA VAL A 43 18.85 16.60 -1.25
C VAL A 43 19.78 15.86 -0.30
N LYS A 44 20.45 16.60 0.59
CA LYS A 44 21.41 16.02 1.58
C LYS A 44 20.78 14.95 2.47
N ASP A 45 19.52 15.13 2.84
CA ASP A 45 18.81 14.24 3.78
C ASP A 45 17.92 13.21 3.07
N ARG A 46 18.34 12.71 1.89
CA ARG A 46 17.51 11.82 1.07
C ARG A 46 17.05 10.57 1.84
N ALA A 47 17.96 9.88 2.52
CA ALA A 47 17.65 8.67 3.28
C ALA A 47 16.50 8.90 4.28
N ARG A 48 16.58 9.98 5.07
CA ARG A 48 15.53 10.38 6.03
C ARG A 48 14.17 10.62 5.36
N ARG A 49 14.15 11.17 4.14
CA ARG A 49 12.90 11.39 3.40
C ARG A 49 12.27 10.09 2.92
N VAL A 50 13.09 9.14 2.50
CA VAL A 50 12.62 7.80 2.11
C VAL A 50 12.10 7.07 3.34
N GLU A 51 12.82 7.09 4.45
CA GLU A 51 12.37 6.52 5.73
C GLU A 51 11.04 7.12 6.18
N ALA A 52 10.90 8.45 6.16
CA ALA A 52 9.65 9.11 6.52
C ALA A 52 8.48 8.73 5.60
N ALA A 53 8.74 8.53 4.30
CA ALA A 53 7.72 8.05 3.37
C ALA A 53 7.30 6.60 3.65
N LEU A 54 8.26 5.72 3.97
CA LEU A 54 7.98 4.34 4.36
C LEU A 54 7.26 4.25 5.71
N ASP A 55 7.59 5.11 6.67
CA ASP A 55 6.89 5.24 7.95
C ASP A 55 5.44 5.71 7.77
N ALA A 56 5.23 6.71 6.92
CA ALA A 56 3.91 7.19 6.58
C ALA A 56 3.07 6.10 5.91
N LEU A 57 3.68 5.31 5.02
CA LEU A 57 3.03 4.18 4.38
C LEU A 57 2.66 3.09 5.39
N GLN A 58 3.58 2.71 6.29
CA GLN A 58 3.31 1.74 7.33
C GLN A 58 2.12 2.17 8.20
N LYS A 59 2.14 3.42 8.70
CA LYS A 59 1.04 3.98 9.50
C LYS A 59 -0.26 4.03 8.71
N PHE A 60 -0.20 4.39 7.43
CA PHE A 60 -1.38 4.42 6.57
C PHE A 60 -2.02 3.04 6.41
N LEU A 61 -1.23 1.99 6.19
CA LEU A 61 -1.73 0.63 6.02
C LEU A 61 -2.28 0.05 7.34
N VAL A 62 -1.58 0.24 8.45
CA VAL A 62 -1.98 -0.29 9.77
C VAL A 62 -3.20 0.45 10.33
N GLU A 63 -3.19 1.78 10.31
CA GLU A 63 -4.25 2.58 10.94
C GLU A 63 -5.43 2.88 10.00
N LEU A 64 -5.27 2.61 8.69
CA LEU A 64 -6.24 2.91 7.64
C LEU A 64 -6.90 4.30 7.81
N MET A 65 -6.07 5.34 7.84
CA MET A 65 -6.50 6.69 8.22
C MET A 65 -7.48 7.34 7.21
N PHE A 66 -7.70 6.76 6.04
CA PHE A 66 -8.58 7.24 4.98
C PHE A 66 -10.06 6.80 5.18
N GLY A 67 -11.02 7.61 4.70
CA GLY A 67 -12.42 7.20 4.61
C GLY A 67 -13.41 8.37 4.51
N ALA A 68 -14.42 8.24 3.65
CA ALA A 68 -15.50 9.22 3.51
C ALA A 68 -16.59 8.97 4.57
N LYS A 69 -17.28 10.05 4.99
CA LYS A 69 -18.42 10.01 5.93
C LYS A 69 -18.12 9.45 7.34
N LYS A 70 -16.86 9.48 7.83
CA LYS A 70 -16.48 9.09 9.21
C LYS A 70 -17.28 9.82 10.31
N SER A 71 -17.91 10.96 10.02
CA SER A 71 -18.79 11.69 10.95
C SER A 71 -20.19 11.10 11.11
N ARG A 72 -20.65 10.22 10.20
CA ARG A 72 -22.00 9.62 10.22
C ARG A 72 -21.98 8.10 10.18
N PHE A 73 -20.93 7.51 9.63
CA PHE A 73 -20.71 6.07 9.55
C PHE A 73 -19.26 5.79 9.91
N LEU A 74 -19.00 4.94 10.90
CA LEU A 74 -17.70 4.31 11.03
C LEU A 74 -17.70 3.10 10.10
N PRO A 75 -17.10 3.17 8.89
CA PRO A 75 -16.96 1.98 8.08
C PRO A 75 -16.07 1.00 8.86
N VAL A 76 -16.62 -0.18 9.16
CA VAL A 76 -15.81 -1.31 9.60
C VAL A 76 -15.10 -1.80 8.35
N VAL A 77 -13.81 -1.49 8.25
CA VAL A 77 -12.95 -1.98 7.18
C VAL A 77 -12.04 -3.02 7.78
N ASP A 78 -11.95 -4.14 7.11
CA ASP A 78 -11.01 -5.21 7.45
C ASP A 78 -10.14 -5.51 6.23
N TRP A 79 -8.91 -5.96 6.50
CA TRP A 79 -8.00 -6.38 5.46
C TRP A 79 -8.30 -7.84 5.12
N GLU A 80 -8.69 -8.11 3.88
CA GLU A 80 -8.92 -9.49 3.40
C GLU A 80 -7.60 -10.15 2.98
N SER A 81 -6.77 -9.41 2.25
CA SER A 81 -5.43 -9.85 1.84
C SER A 81 -4.60 -8.66 1.35
N ILE A 82 -3.27 -8.80 1.42
CA ILE A 82 -2.33 -7.86 0.81
C ILE A 82 -1.08 -8.61 0.32
N VAL A 83 -0.49 -8.13 -0.77
CA VAL A 83 0.84 -8.55 -1.23
C VAL A 83 1.69 -7.29 -1.39
N LEU A 84 2.78 -7.23 -0.66
CA LEU A 84 3.77 -6.16 -0.71
C LEU A 84 5.04 -6.71 -1.36
N ALA A 85 5.48 -6.08 -2.45
CA ALA A 85 6.71 -6.43 -3.13
C ALA A 85 7.79 -5.38 -2.85
N VAL A 86 8.94 -5.82 -2.34
CA VAL A 86 10.13 -4.99 -2.19
C VAL A 86 11.15 -5.45 -3.22
N SER A 87 11.56 -4.56 -4.13
CA SER A 87 12.37 -4.89 -5.31
C SER A 87 13.42 -3.81 -5.55
N ASP A 88 14.56 -4.19 -6.11
CA ASP A 88 15.63 -3.23 -6.43
C ASP A 88 15.38 -2.47 -7.75
N ASP A 89 14.44 -2.96 -8.56
CA ASP A 89 13.96 -2.33 -9.79
C ASP A 89 12.43 -2.44 -9.91
N ILE A 90 11.85 -1.78 -10.93
CA ILE A 90 10.41 -1.67 -11.19
C ILE A 90 9.76 -3.07 -11.22
N TRP A 91 8.95 -3.35 -10.20
CA TRP A 91 8.23 -4.60 -10.08
C TRP A 91 6.86 -4.36 -9.45
N THR A 92 5.82 -4.41 -10.28
CA THR A 92 4.43 -4.23 -9.81
C THR A 92 3.77 -5.56 -9.49
N VAL A 93 3.02 -5.63 -8.38
CA VAL A 93 2.23 -6.81 -8.02
C VAL A 93 1.08 -6.99 -9.03
N PRO A 94 0.76 -8.23 -9.48
CA PRO A 94 -0.43 -8.48 -10.29
C PRO A 94 -1.70 -7.96 -9.60
N SER A 95 -2.63 -7.42 -10.39
CA SER A 95 -3.83 -6.75 -9.86
C SER A 95 -4.64 -7.67 -8.91
N PRO A 96 -4.99 -7.19 -7.71
CA PRO A 96 -5.83 -7.92 -6.75
C PRO A 96 -7.28 -8.07 -7.20
N PHE A 97 -7.66 -7.54 -8.37
CA PHE A 97 -8.97 -7.76 -8.97
C PHE A 97 -9.27 -9.23 -9.27
N THR A 98 -8.24 -10.07 -9.39
CA THR A 98 -8.41 -11.52 -9.58
C THR A 98 -8.08 -12.28 -8.32
N SER A 99 -8.90 -13.27 -7.95
CA SER A 99 -8.69 -14.09 -6.74
C SER A 99 -7.33 -14.79 -6.67
N ASN A 100 -6.72 -15.10 -7.82
CA ASN A 100 -5.42 -15.75 -7.90
C ASN A 100 -4.24 -14.78 -8.07
N TYR A 101 -4.39 -13.51 -7.69
CA TYR A 101 -3.32 -12.51 -7.83
C TYR A 101 -2.06 -12.87 -7.03
N ILE A 102 -2.23 -13.49 -5.85
CA ILE A 102 -1.13 -13.97 -5.00
C ILE A 102 -0.31 -15.04 -5.73
N GLU A 103 -0.96 -16.06 -6.29
CA GLU A 103 -0.28 -17.09 -7.09
C GLU A 103 0.40 -16.51 -8.33
N LYS A 104 -0.25 -15.55 -8.99
CA LYS A 104 0.34 -14.83 -10.13
C LYS A 104 1.58 -14.05 -9.70
N ALA A 105 1.61 -13.48 -8.49
CA ALA A 105 2.76 -12.77 -7.97
C ALA A 105 3.97 -13.71 -7.81
N PHE A 106 3.74 -14.92 -7.27
CA PHE A 106 4.78 -15.95 -7.20
C PHE A 106 5.27 -16.39 -8.57
N LYS A 107 4.36 -16.76 -9.48
CA LYS A 107 4.70 -17.15 -10.86
C LYS A 107 5.43 -16.05 -11.63
N LYS A 108 5.08 -14.77 -11.37
CA LYS A 108 5.78 -13.62 -11.94
C LYS A 108 7.19 -13.49 -11.37
N LYS A 109 7.35 -13.60 -10.04
CA LYS A 109 8.64 -13.52 -9.36
C LYS A 109 9.62 -14.59 -9.85
N GLU A 110 9.15 -15.81 -10.14
CA GLU A 110 9.99 -16.88 -10.71
C GLU A 110 10.59 -16.50 -12.07
N LYS A 111 9.87 -15.71 -12.87
CA LYS A 111 10.29 -15.33 -14.23
C LYS A 111 11.00 -13.97 -14.28
N VAL A 112 10.60 -13.05 -13.41
CA VAL A 112 11.08 -11.67 -13.36
C VAL A 112 11.44 -11.36 -11.90
N ASN A 113 12.74 -11.34 -11.62
CA ASN A 113 13.27 -11.15 -10.27
C ASN A 113 14.40 -10.11 -10.29
N TYR A 114 14.22 -9.03 -9.54
CA TYR A 114 15.23 -7.98 -9.35
C TYR A 114 15.62 -7.91 -7.88
N ASN A 115 15.97 -9.07 -7.30
CA ASN A 115 16.11 -9.24 -5.85
C ASN A 115 14.79 -8.91 -5.13
N THR A 116 13.69 -9.43 -5.65
CA THR A 116 12.33 -9.11 -5.22
C THR A 116 11.87 -10.01 -4.06
N SER A 117 11.52 -9.41 -2.94
CA SER A 117 10.90 -10.07 -1.78
C SER A 117 9.38 -9.83 -1.79
N LEU A 118 8.61 -10.85 -1.42
CA LEU A 118 7.15 -10.77 -1.30
C LEU A 118 6.78 -10.98 0.15
N HIS A 119 6.03 -10.03 0.72
CA HIS A 119 5.42 -10.12 2.05
C HIS A 119 3.92 -10.19 1.85
N ILE A 120 3.28 -11.18 2.45
CA ILE A 120 1.92 -11.59 2.06
C ILE A 120 1.09 -11.82 3.31
N TYR A 121 -0.12 -11.27 3.28
CA TYR A 121 -1.18 -11.61 4.20
C TYR A 121 -2.37 -12.12 3.38
N ASP A 122 -2.81 -13.35 3.67
CA ASP A 122 -3.89 -14.04 2.96
C ASP A 122 -5.10 -14.33 3.88
N GLY A 123 -5.13 -13.74 5.08
CA GLY A 123 -6.15 -13.98 6.08
C GLY A 123 -5.93 -15.20 6.97
N THR A 124 -4.90 -16.03 6.73
CA THR A 124 -4.79 -17.35 7.39
C THR A 124 -3.54 -17.63 8.22
N LYS A 125 -2.37 -17.05 7.88
CA LYS A 125 -1.08 -17.51 8.43
C LYS A 125 -0.33 -16.49 9.30
N GLU A 126 -0.22 -15.25 8.84
CA GLU A 126 0.54 -14.19 9.49
C GLU A 126 -0.42 -13.06 9.88
N SER A 127 -0.05 -12.20 10.84
CA SER A 127 -0.84 -10.99 11.06
C SER A 127 -0.62 -10.00 9.91
N PHE A 128 -1.65 -9.23 9.59
CA PHE A 128 -1.56 -8.18 8.58
C PHE A 128 -0.44 -7.17 8.94
N GLU A 129 -0.36 -6.81 10.22
CA GLU A 129 0.62 -5.88 10.76
C GLU A 129 2.05 -6.38 10.57
N GLU A 130 2.31 -7.68 10.82
CA GLU A 130 3.62 -8.27 10.60
C GLU A 130 4.03 -8.21 9.12
N ALA A 131 3.13 -8.53 8.19
CA ALA A 131 3.42 -8.46 6.76
C ALA A 131 3.81 -7.04 6.33
N VAL A 132 3.11 -6.03 6.86
CA VAL A 132 3.41 -4.62 6.60
C VAL A 132 4.75 -4.20 7.23
N ILE A 133 4.98 -4.54 8.50
CA ILE A 133 6.19 -4.19 9.25
C ILE A 133 7.43 -4.85 8.63
N ASN A 134 7.34 -6.11 8.22
CA ASN A 134 8.43 -6.84 7.60
C ASN A 134 8.80 -6.20 6.24
N ALA A 135 7.80 -5.87 5.43
CA ALA A 135 8.01 -5.20 4.16
C ALA A 135 8.66 -3.82 4.31
N THR A 136 8.18 -2.99 5.24
CA THR A 136 8.74 -1.64 5.45
C THR A 136 10.13 -1.68 6.08
N THR A 137 10.39 -2.63 6.98
CA THR A 137 11.70 -2.83 7.61
C THR A 137 12.73 -3.27 6.57
N GLU A 138 12.37 -4.21 5.69
CA GLU A 138 13.24 -4.61 4.58
C GLU A 138 13.49 -3.44 3.61
N ALA A 139 12.44 -2.69 3.25
CA ALA A 139 12.60 -1.54 2.37
C ALA A 139 13.55 -0.48 2.97
N LYS A 140 13.45 -0.21 4.28
CA LYS A 140 14.36 0.69 4.99
C LYS A 140 15.80 0.19 5.01
N SER A 141 16.01 -1.10 5.31
CA SER A 141 17.37 -1.66 5.36
C SER A 141 18.09 -1.57 4.02
N ARG A 142 17.37 -1.78 2.90
CA ARG A 142 17.89 -1.61 1.54
C ARG A 142 18.25 -0.17 1.18
N VAL A 143 17.60 0.81 1.80
CA VAL A 143 17.88 2.24 1.59
C VAL A 143 19.12 2.66 2.37
N THR A 144 19.31 2.16 3.58
CA THR A 144 20.49 2.46 4.40
C THR A 144 21.76 1.74 3.89
N ALA A 145 21.61 0.59 3.24
CA ALA A 145 22.72 -0.17 2.67
C ALA A 145 23.29 0.42 1.35
N LYS A 146 22.62 1.42 0.75
CA LYS A 146 23.03 2.12 -0.48
C LYS A 146 23.59 3.49 -0.18
#